data_AF-A0A0F9SET9-F1
#
_entry.id   AF-A0A0F9SET9-F1
#
_cell.length_a   1.000
_cell.length_b   1.000
_cell.length_c   1.000
_cell.angle_alpha   90.00
_cell.angle_beta   90.00
_cell.angle_gamma   90.00
#
_symmetry.space_group_name_H-M   'P 1'
#
loop_
_entity.id
_entity.type
_entity.pdbx_description
1 polymer ?
#
loop_
_entity_poly.entity_id
_entity_poly.type
_entity_poly.pdbx_seq_one_letter_code
_entity_poly.pdbx_strand_id
1 'polypeptide(L)'
;MTIREKFTEIVFEIYRRQYKEANPSADFDILMKKGETKIPDWFMRYYLPMDRQNKIIEKVCEEMKVKGWMKRQVETEVHIGSSPNSSKKTWLEERKKSSDKGVKNEI
;
A
#
# COMPACT_ATOMS: atom_id res chain seq x y z
N MET A 1 23.93 0.47 -7.72
CA MET A 1 22.72 0.21 -6.92
C MET A 1 23.10 -0.60 -5.70
N THR A 2 22.93 -0.04 -4.51
CA THR A 2 23.17 -0.72 -3.23
C THR A 2 22.08 -1.76 -2.94
N ILE A 3 22.34 -2.68 -2.01
CA ILE A 3 21.32 -3.65 -1.55
C ILE A 3 20.08 -2.91 -1.04
N ARG A 4 20.27 -1.79 -0.33
CA ARG A 4 19.20 -0.94 0.19
C ARG A 4 18.39 -0.30 -0.93
N GLU A 5 19.03 0.27 -1.94
CA GLU A 5 18.34 0.85 -3.10
C GLU A 5 17.53 -0.20 -3.86
N LYS A 6 18.09 -1.41 -4.05
CA LYS A 6 17.36 -2.52 -4.68
C LYS A 6 16.14 -2.92 -3.87
N PHE A 7 16.29 -3.02 -2.54
CA PHE A 7 15.18 -3.33 -1.64
C PHE A 7 14.06 -2.29 -1.73
N THR A 8 14.40 -1.00 -1.66
CA THR A 8 13.45 0.10 -1.81
C THR A 8 12.72 0.04 -3.14
N GLU A 9 13.43 -0.20 -4.24
CA GLU A 9 12.80 -0.27 -5.57
C GLU A 9 11.78 -1.41 -5.67
N ILE A 10 12.09 -2.58 -5.13
CA ILE A 10 11.16 -3.72 -5.12
C ILE A 10 9.89 -3.36 -4.34
N VAL A 11 10.04 -2.79 -3.14
CA VAL A 11 8.92 -2.39 -2.30
C VAL A 11 8.06 -1.32 -2.98
N PHE A 12 8.69 -0.33 -3.62
CA PHE A 12 7.98 0.73 -4.32
C PHE A 12 7.24 0.21 -5.55
N GLU A 13 7.84 -0.71 -6.31
CA GLU A 13 7.15 -1.34 -7.44
C GLU A 13 5.92 -2.14 -6.98
N ILE A 14 6.00 -2.83 -5.84
CA ILE A 14 4.85 -3.50 -5.24
C ILE A 14 3.76 -2.49 -4.87
N TYR A 15 4.12 -1.40 -4.19
CA TYR A 15 3.14 -0.37 -3.83
C TYR A 15 2.49 0.27 -5.04
N ARG A 16 3.27 0.64 -6.08
CA ARG A 16 2.71 1.18 -7.34
C ARG A 16 1.62 0.26 -7.90
N ARG A 17 1.87 -1.05 -7.96
CA ARG A 17 0.89 -2.03 -8.48
C ARG A 17 -0.31 -2.21 -7.55
N GLN A 18 -0.08 -2.31 -6.24
CA GLN A 18 -1.16 -2.44 -5.26
C GLN A 18 -2.09 -1.22 -5.30
N TYR A 19 -1.55 0.00 -5.27
CA TYR A 19 -2.37 1.22 -5.30
C TYR A 19 -3.08 1.42 -6.63
N LYS A 20 -2.47 1.00 -7.74
CA LYS A 20 -3.15 0.99 -9.04
C LYS A 20 -4.35 0.04 -9.08
N GLU A 21 -4.27 -1.13 -8.44
CA GLU A 21 -5.38 -2.10 -8.33
C GLU A 21 -6.33 -1.83 -7.15
N ALA A 22 -5.99 -0.93 -6.23
CA ALA A 22 -6.78 -0.65 -5.04
C ALA A 22 -8.11 0.05 -5.36
N ASN A 23 -8.98 0.12 -4.35
CA ASN A 23 -10.19 0.92 -4.37
C ASN A 23 -10.16 1.97 -3.23
N PRO A 24 -10.20 3.28 -3.54
CA PRO A 24 -10.08 3.85 -4.89
C PRO A 24 -8.72 3.53 -5.52
N SER A 25 -8.61 3.56 -6.85
CA SER A 25 -7.31 3.41 -7.52
C SER A 25 -6.50 4.69 -7.34
N ALA A 26 -5.18 4.56 -7.14
CA ALA A 26 -4.27 5.69 -7.00
C ALA A 26 -2.89 5.42 -7.61
N ASP A 27 -2.22 6.50 -7.96
CA ASP A 27 -0.82 6.52 -8.36
C ASP A 27 0.05 6.80 -7.14
N PHE A 28 0.81 5.79 -6.70
CA PHE A 28 1.63 5.86 -5.50
C PHE A 28 2.70 6.96 -5.56
N ASP A 29 3.29 7.21 -6.73
CA ASP A 29 4.33 8.23 -6.87
C ASP A 29 3.72 9.64 -6.75
N ILE A 30 2.49 9.83 -7.24
CA ILE A 30 1.73 11.06 -7.03
C ILE A 30 1.39 11.25 -5.55
N LEU A 31 0.96 10.19 -4.84
CA LEU A 31 0.67 10.27 -3.41
C LEU A 31 1.90 10.71 -2.60
N MET A 32 3.08 10.16 -2.91
CA MET A 32 4.34 10.57 -2.30
C MET A 32 4.66 12.03 -2.59
N LYS A 33 4.53 12.45 -3.85
CA LYS A 33 4.81 13.85 -4.27
C LYS A 33 3.91 14.86 -3.57
N LYS A 34 2.62 14.52 -3.38
CA LYS A 34 1.65 15.34 -2.64
C LYS A 34 1.85 15.30 -1.13
N GLY A 35 2.68 14.39 -0.62
CA GLY A 35 2.89 14.20 0.81
C GLY A 35 1.74 13.47 1.51
N GLU A 36 0.81 12.87 0.77
CA GLU A 36 -0.29 12.08 1.35
C GLU A 36 0.25 10.90 2.16
N THR A 37 1.39 10.34 1.73
CA THR A 37 2.06 9.23 2.42
C THR A 37 2.69 9.61 3.76
N LYS A 38 2.72 10.91 4.10
CA LYS A 38 3.20 11.41 5.41
C LYS A 38 2.07 11.50 6.45
N ILE A 39 0.82 11.39 6.02
CA ILE A 39 -0.34 11.43 6.91
C ILE A 39 -0.44 10.08 7.62
N PRO A 40 -0.58 10.03 8.96
CA PRO A 40 -0.79 8.76 9.66
C PRO A 40 -1.99 7.98 9.09
N ASP A 41 -1.82 6.66 8.95
CA ASP A 41 -2.86 5.73 8.49
C ASP A 41 -3.47 6.05 7.12
N TRP A 42 -2.81 6.83 6.27
CA TRP A 42 -3.32 7.24 4.95
C TRP A 42 -3.72 6.03 4.07
N PHE A 43 -2.97 4.93 4.17
CA PHE A 43 -3.19 3.69 3.43
C PHE A 43 -4.53 3.03 3.76
N MET A 44 -5.10 3.30 4.95
CA MET A 44 -6.40 2.77 5.38
C MET A 44 -7.57 3.28 4.55
N ARG A 45 -7.37 4.35 3.76
CA ARG A 45 -8.36 4.90 2.82
C ARG A 45 -8.51 4.04 1.56
N TYR A 46 -7.58 3.14 1.32
CA TYR A 46 -7.50 2.27 0.16
C TYR A 46 -7.80 0.83 0.54
N TYR A 47 -8.40 0.09 -0.39
CA TYR A 47 -8.73 -1.32 -0.21
C TYR A 47 -8.19 -2.19 -1.33
N LEU A 48 -7.52 -3.28 -0.96
CA LEU A 48 -7.17 -4.35 -1.89
C LEU A 48 -7.16 -5.67 -1.10
N PRO A 49 -7.92 -6.71 -1.49
CA PRO A 49 -7.94 -7.98 -0.76
C PRO A 49 -6.55 -8.59 -0.58
N MET A 50 -6.30 -9.24 0.58
CA MET A 50 -5.00 -9.86 0.89
C MET A 50 -4.50 -10.80 -0.22
N ASP A 51 -5.38 -11.64 -0.77
CA ASP A 51 -5.01 -12.57 -1.85
C ASP A 51 -4.51 -11.84 -3.10
N ARG A 52 -5.02 -10.64 -3.39
CA ARG A 52 -4.53 -9.81 -4.50
C ARG A 52 -3.21 -9.13 -4.16
N GLN A 53 -3.05 -8.64 -2.93
CA GLN A 53 -1.77 -8.11 -2.45
C GLN A 53 -0.66 -9.16 -2.60
N ASN A 54 -0.91 -10.39 -2.14
CA ASN A 54 0.05 -11.50 -2.20
C ASN A 54 0.42 -11.85 -3.64
N LYS A 55 -0.57 -11.94 -4.54
CA LYS A 55 -0.31 -12.20 -5.97
C LYS A 55 0.55 -11.12 -6.62
N ILE A 56 0.37 -9.85 -6.23
CA ILE A 56 1.21 -8.75 -6.72
C ILE A 56 2.64 -8.89 -6.17
N ILE A 57 2.80 -9.12 -4.87
CA ILE A 57 4.11 -9.30 -4.23
C ILE A 57 4.88 -10.45 -4.88
N GLU A 58 4.21 -11.60 -5.06
CA GLU A 58 4.80 -12.78 -5.69
C GLU A 58 5.25 -12.48 -7.11
N LYS A 59 4.38 -11.87 -7.93
CA LYS A 59 4.69 -11.51 -9.31
C LYS A 59 5.88 -10.55 -9.42
N VAL A 60 5.93 -9.51 -8.59
CA VAL A 60 7.07 -8.57 -8.59
C VAL A 60 8.36 -9.27 -8.14
N CYS A 61 8.30 -10.10 -7.10
CA CYS A 61 9.44 -10.88 -6.66
C CYS A 61 9.95 -11.83 -7.75
N GLU A 62 9.07 -12.46 -8.50
CA GLU A 62 9.43 -13.31 -9.65
C GLU A 62 10.10 -12.51 -10.77
N GLU A 63 9.47 -11.42 -11.22
CA GLU A 63 9.98 -10.55 -12.28
C GLU A 63 11.36 -9.95 -11.93
N MET A 64 11.55 -9.57 -10.67
CA MET A 64 12.81 -8.99 -10.17
C MET A 64 13.80 -10.04 -9.62
N LYS A 65 13.48 -11.33 -9.76
CA LYS A 65 14.31 -12.47 -9.34
C LYS A 65 14.70 -12.42 -7.85
N VAL A 66 13.79 -11.96 -7.00
CA VAL A 66 13.94 -11.85 -5.54
C VAL A 66 13.61 -13.21 -4.90
N LYS A 67 14.54 -13.77 -4.12
CA LYS A 67 14.41 -15.11 -3.54
C LYS A 67 14.89 -15.16 -2.09
N GLY A 68 14.54 -16.25 -1.41
CA GLY A 68 15.06 -16.58 -0.08
C GLY A 68 14.72 -15.52 0.97
N TRP A 69 15.72 -15.12 1.75
CA TRP A 69 15.54 -14.18 2.85
C TRP A 69 15.08 -12.79 2.39
N MET A 70 15.58 -12.31 1.24
CA MET A 70 15.17 -11.01 0.70
C MET A 70 13.68 -10.98 0.34
N LYS A 71 13.12 -12.07 -0.20
CA LYS A 71 11.67 -12.18 -0.49
C LYS A 71 10.85 -12.06 0.79
N ARG A 72 11.25 -12.78 1.85
CA ARG A 72 10.59 -12.71 3.16
C ARG A 72 10.63 -11.31 3.77
N GLN A 73 11.75 -10.62 3.63
CA GLN A 73 11.87 -9.22 4.10
C GLN A 73 10.95 -8.28 3.34
N VAL A 74 10.88 -8.41 2.01
CA VAL A 74 9.99 -7.62 1.16
C VAL A 74 8.53 -7.87 1.53
N GLU A 75 8.13 -9.13 1.67
CA GLU A 75 6.77 -9.50 2.09
C GLU A 75 6.42 -8.88 3.44
N THR A 76 7.32 -9.00 4.42
CA THR A 76 7.14 -8.42 5.75
C THR A 76 6.97 -6.91 5.66
N GLU A 77 7.90 -6.22 5.01
CA GLU A 77 7.90 -4.76 4.85
C GLU A 77 6.62 -4.25 4.20
N VAL A 78 6.17 -4.92 3.13
CA VAL A 78 4.96 -4.53 2.42
C VAL A 78 3.72 -4.71 3.31
N HIS A 79 3.59 -5.84 4.01
CA HIS A 79 2.39 -6.12 4.81
C HIS A 79 2.29 -5.28 6.09
N ILE A 80 3.40 -4.99 6.75
CA ILE A 80 3.41 -4.16 7.97
C ILE A 80 3.51 -2.66 7.66
N GLY A 81 3.96 -2.31 6.45
CA GLY A 81 4.19 -0.95 6.03
C GLY A 81 2.91 -0.26 5.60
N SER A 82 2.86 0.18 4.35
CA SER A 82 1.76 1.00 3.82
C SER A 82 1.03 0.31 2.68
N SER A 83 0.78 -1.00 2.79
CA SER A 83 -0.14 -1.67 1.86
C SER A 83 -1.57 -1.15 2.03
N PRO A 84 -2.40 -1.16 0.98
CA PRO A 84 -3.84 -0.90 1.13
C PRO A 84 -4.46 -1.82 2.19
N ASN A 85 -5.56 -1.37 2.78
CA ASN A 85 -6.29 -2.20 3.75
C ASN A 85 -6.76 -3.50 3.08
N SER A 86 -6.50 -4.64 3.71
CA SER A 86 -6.91 -5.96 3.23
C SER A 86 -8.29 -6.40 3.75
N SER A 87 -8.77 -5.75 4.81
CA SER A 87 -10.07 -6.00 5.43
C SER A 87 -11.12 -5.04 4.88
N LYS A 88 -12.08 -5.57 4.12
CA LYS A 88 -13.20 -4.78 3.58
C LYS A 88 -14.01 -4.11 4.70
N LYS A 89 -14.21 -4.83 5.81
CA LYS A 89 -14.92 -4.32 6.98
C LYS A 89 -14.23 -3.08 7.55
N THR A 90 -12.93 -3.19 7.83
CA THR A 90 -12.14 -2.11 8.43
C THR A 90 -12.05 -0.90 7.48
N TRP A 91 -11.90 -1.14 6.18
CA TRP A 91 -11.92 -0.06 5.18
C TRP A 91 -13.25 0.70 5.16
N LEU A 92 -14.39 -0.01 5.20
CA LEU A 92 -15.71 0.63 5.24
C LEU A 92 -15.94 1.43 6.53
N GLU A 93 -15.47 0.92 7.67
CA GLU A 93 -15.50 1.64 8.95
C GLU A 93 -14.69 2.93 8.89
N GLU A 94 -13.50 2.91 8.28
CA GLU A 94 -12.65 4.09 8.16
C GLU A 94 -13.25 5.16 7.23
N ARG A 95 -13.92 4.73 6.14
CA ARG A 95 -14.64 5.64 5.26
C ARG A 95 -15.80 6.33 5.96
N LYS A 96 -16.55 5.62 6.82
CA LYS A 96 -17.63 6.22 7.63
C LYS A 96 -17.08 7.24 8.62
N LYS A 97 -15.99 6.93 9.33
CA LYS A 97 -15.35 7.89 10.24
C LYS A 97 -14.91 9.16 9.50
N SER A 98 -14.38 9.00 8.29
CA SER A 98 -13.95 10.11 7.45
C SER A 98 -15.13 10.99 7.00
N SER A 99 -16.28 10.39 6.64
CA SER A 99 -17.49 11.15 6.32
C SER A 99 -18.05 11.87 7.55
N ASP A 100 -18.07 11.22 8.72
CA ASP A 100 -18.65 11.79 9.94
C ASP A 100 -17.80 12.95 10.50
N LYS A 101 -16.48 12.93 10.29
CA LYS A 101 -15.58 14.05 10.63
C LYS A 101 -15.71 15.23 9.66
N GLY A 102 -16.11 15.00 8.41
CA GLY A 102 -16.35 16.07 7.43
C GLY A 102 -17.58 16.93 7.75
N VAL A 103 -18.56 16.39 8.47
CA VAL A 103 -19.80 17.12 8.85
C VAL A 103 -19.59 18.07 10.03
N LYS A 104 -18.51 17.93 10.81
CA LYS A 104 -18.28 18.73 12.02
C LYS A 104 -17.51 20.04 11.82
N ASN A 105 -17.13 20.38 10.58
CA ASN A 105 -16.36 21.58 10.27
C ASN A 105 -17.18 22.70 9.58
N GLU A 106 -18.51 22.61 9.57
CA GLU A 106 -19.40 23.69 9.13
C GLU A 106 -20.33 24.12 10.28
N ILE A 107 -19.79 24.83 11.28
CA ILE A 107 -20.54 25.74 12.16
C ILE A 107 -19.66 26.95 12.47
#